data_AF-A0A4R8L813-F1
#
_entry.id   AF-A0A4R8L813-F1
#
_cell.length_a   1.000
_cell.length_b   1.000
_cell.length_c   1.000
_cell.angle_alpha   90.00
_cell.angle_beta   90.00
_cell.angle_gamma   90.00
#
_symmetry.space_group_name_H-M   'P 1'
#
loop_
_entity.id
_entity.type
_entity.pdbx_description
1 polymer ?
#
loop_
_entity_poly.entity_id
_entity_poly.type
_entity_poly.pdbx_seq_one_letter_code
_entity_poly.pdbx_strand_id
1 'polypeptide(L)'
;MDTRCIEIRYGSARYLFAYEELHSSDVQSLLAECYALGAAVRCLCNPDRPVPMHLRRVRIRPPTYTVVSNPLGIHHPDCPRFRQSRPPSASQKTRDTQAVETTPNHIEEWLPHRRIFVPTLDQLNDAQREAATHTSGPCMVIAAAGSGKTAMLIARIQYLINQGVRPGDILACTFTRKAAQEMTDRLLAAVGERGKAVTIGTIHSVAYRMVTPELGEDWRVLSDPTWMIERVLEEPSGKNPHGVGPAMKLGEAISAIAKAKADALSPRQVSDPLAKVYAAYETLKAERKTLDFEDMILHAIRLFRSDEAFAKRWRQRWRYVMVDEFQDTNTAQWLFLLELVKAHNNLFIVGDDWQSIYGFRGAQPGLMNEFLRRFPEAKKVFLECNYRSHDLIVDLGSRIINLNAGHQIPKRVTAHRDMSQDAITQIVTVHSDTEEARFVASELTRLRNELGMTWNDFAVLYRTNIQSRLFEEALADADIPYHVVGDKHFYESPDVKIILDYLRTTQDTSDPTVWGHLLNRPKRYIPIDVVHEVQHGGWEAVVAHPKCR
;
A
#
# COMPACT_ATOMS: atom_id res chain seq x y z
N MET A 1 16.72 34.28 -38.28
CA MET A 1 16.44 35.63 -37.74
C MET A 1 16.68 35.56 -36.26
N ASP A 2 17.31 36.58 -35.69
CA ASP A 2 17.80 36.54 -34.30
C ASP A 2 16.65 36.28 -33.32
N THR A 3 16.67 35.11 -32.69
CA THR A 3 15.76 34.77 -31.60
C THR A 3 16.02 35.75 -30.48
N ARG A 4 14.98 36.49 -30.09
CA ARG A 4 15.06 37.39 -28.96
C ARG A 4 15.17 36.49 -27.73
N CYS A 5 16.36 36.44 -27.14
CA CYS A 5 16.63 35.63 -25.96
C CYS A 5 17.08 36.47 -24.78
N ILE A 6 16.63 36.08 -23.59
CA ILE A 6 17.11 36.58 -22.31
C ILE A 6 18.07 35.56 -21.73
N GLU A 7 19.20 36.03 -21.22
CA GLU A 7 20.16 35.25 -20.45
C GLU A 7 20.08 35.64 -18.97
N ILE A 8 19.99 34.63 -18.11
CA ILE A 8 20.00 34.78 -16.64
C ILE A 8 21.23 34.04 -16.10
N ARG A 9 22.05 34.72 -15.29
CA ARG A 9 23.22 34.12 -14.62
C ARG A 9 23.09 34.23 -13.11
N TYR A 10 23.28 33.10 -12.42
CA TYR A 10 23.36 33.04 -10.97
C TYR A 10 24.52 32.13 -10.57
N GLY A 11 25.54 32.69 -9.89
CA GLY A 11 26.81 32.00 -9.69
C GLY A 11 27.44 31.58 -11.03
N SER A 12 27.75 30.28 -11.17
CA SER A 12 28.24 29.66 -12.41
C SER A 12 27.14 29.16 -13.35
N ALA A 13 25.87 29.17 -12.93
CA ALA A 13 24.75 28.69 -13.75
C ALA A 13 24.31 29.76 -14.76
N ARG A 14 23.95 29.32 -15.96
CA ARG A 14 23.55 30.17 -17.09
C ARG A 14 22.32 29.57 -17.76
N TYR A 15 21.23 30.33 -17.77
CA TYR A 15 19.95 29.94 -18.36
C TYR A 15 19.60 30.86 -19.53
N LEU A 16 18.97 30.29 -20.56
CA LEU A 16 18.61 30.95 -21.81
C LEU A 16 17.12 30.73 -22.05
N PHE A 17 16.37 31.80 -22.25
CA PHE A 17 14.92 31.76 -22.51
C PHE A 17 14.60 32.49 -23.81
N ALA A 18 13.79 31.90 -24.68
CA ALA A 18 13.24 32.59 -25.83
C ALA A 18 12.03 33.45 -25.41
N TYR A 19 11.91 34.66 -25.97
CA TYR A 19 10.76 35.54 -25.70
C TYR A 19 9.39 34.95 -26.11
N GLU A 20 9.38 33.86 -26.88
CA GLU A 20 8.19 33.17 -27.39
C GLU A 20 7.62 32.15 -26.39
N GLU A 21 8.42 31.69 -25.42
CA GLU A 21 8.06 30.74 -24.36
C GLU A 21 7.46 31.43 -23.13
N LEU A 22 7.24 32.75 -23.21
CA LEU A 22 7.13 33.64 -22.06
C LEU A 22 5.84 34.47 -22.09
N HIS A 23 4.82 34.03 -21.35
CA HIS A 23 3.60 34.82 -21.12
C HIS A 23 3.90 36.06 -20.28
N SER A 24 3.27 37.20 -20.62
CA SER A 24 3.72 38.53 -20.17
C SER A 24 3.60 38.81 -18.67
N SER A 25 2.83 38.02 -17.92
CA SER A 25 2.76 38.07 -16.46
C SER A 25 3.99 37.42 -15.82
N ASP A 26 4.35 36.24 -16.31
CA ASP A 26 5.21 35.30 -15.59
C ASP A 26 6.67 35.72 -15.71
N VAL A 27 7.02 36.37 -16.83
CA VAL A 27 8.29 37.09 -17.02
C VAL A 27 8.54 38.12 -15.92
N GLN A 28 7.50 38.86 -15.48
CA GLN A 28 7.72 39.94 -14.52
C GLN A 28 8.02 39.38 -13.14
N SER A 29 7.31 38.34 -12.72
CA SER A 29 7.57 37.62 -11.47
C SER A 29 8.96 36.96 -11.51
N LEU A 30 9.29 36.22 -12.57
CA LEU A 30 10.60 35.57 -12.73
C LEU A 30 11.75 36.59 -12.72
N LEU A 31 11.62 37.71 -13.43
CA LEU A 31 12.64 38.76 -13.43
C LEU A 31 12.76 39.44 -12.05
N ALA A 32 11.64 39.69 -11.37
CA ALA A 32 11.65 40.27 -10.02
C ALA A 32 12.37 39.34 -9.01
N GLU A 33 12.07 38.04 -9.04
CA GLU A 33 12.76 37.03 -8.21
C GLU A 33 14.25 36.92 -8.57
N CYS A 34 14.60 36.90 -9.86
CA CYS A 34 15.99 36.87 -10.30
C CYS A 34 16.78 38.08 -9.82
N TYR A 35 16.23 39.30 -9.93
CA TYR A 35 16.87 40.50 -9.41
C TYR A 35 16.93 40.52 -7.88
N ALA A 36 15.90 40.03 -7.17
CA ALA A 36 15.89 39.91 -5.71
C ALA A 36 16.95 38.92 -5.19
N LEU A 37 17.21 37.85 -5.95
CA LEU A 37 18.29 36.89 -5.70
C LEU A 37 19.68 37.41 -6.11
N GLY A 38 19.77 38.57 -6.78
CA GLY A 38 21.04 39.12 -7.28
C GLY A 38 21.57 38.45 -8.56
N ALA A 39 20.72 37.74 -9.31
CA ALA A 39 21.08 37.17 -10.60
C ALA A 39 21.23 38.27 -11.67
N ALA A 40 22.23 38.12 -12.54
CA ALA A 40 22.48 39.06 -13.64
C ALA A 40 21.65 38.66 -14.87
N VAL A 41 20.78 39.56 -15.31
CA VAL A 41 19.90 39.36 -16.49
C VAL A 41 20.35 40.25 -17.66
N ARG A 42 20.44 39.70 -18.87
CA ARG A 42 20.81 40.42 -20.10
C ARG A 42 19.92 40.03 -21.28
N CYS A 43 19.52 40.99 -22.14
CA CYS A 43 19.04 40.59 -23.48
C CYS A 43 20.25 40.33 -24.36
N LEU A 44 20.30 39.14 -24.97
CA LEU A 44 21.32 38.87 -25.99
C LEU A 44 21.03 39.63 -27.31
N CYS A 45 19.80 40.14 -27.46
CA CYS A 45 19.37 41.01 -28.55
C CYS A 45 19.96 42.44 -28.49
N ASN A 46 20.35 42.91 -27.31
CA ASN A 46 20.83 44.27 -27.08
C ASN A 46 21.65 44.30 -25.77
N PRO A 47 22.94 43.89 -25.82
CA PRO A 47 23.73 43.61 -24.61
C PRO A 47 23.94 44.81 -23.68
N ASP A 48 23.90 46.02 -24.23
CA ASP A 48 24.20 47.27 -23.54
C ASP A 48 22.97 47.92 -22.86
N ARG A 49 21.80 47.27 -22.90
CA ARG A 49 20.58 47.73 -22.19
C ARG A 49 20.04 46.66 -21.25
N PRO A 50 19.82 46.97 -19.95
CA PRO A 50 19.09 46.08 -19.05
C PRO A 50 17.64 45.93 -19.54
N VAL A 51 17.06 44.73 -19.36
CA VAL A 51 15.70 44.42 -19.80
C VAL A 51 14.69 45.22 -18.94
N PRO A 52 13.92 46.16 -19.52
CA PRO A 52 13.04 47.03 -18.74
C PRO A 52 11.79 46.29 -18.26
N MET A 53 11.36 46.61 -17.04
CA MET A 53 10.34 45.89 -16.27
C MET A 53 8.89 46.10 -16.78
N HIS A 54 8.67 46.51 -18.04
CA HIS A 54 7.34 46.86 -18.56
C HIS A 54 7.21 46.60 -20.07
N LEU A 55 6.76 45.40 -20.44
CA LEU A 55 6.33 45.09 -21.81
C LEU A 55 4.80 45.10 -21.88
N ARG A 56 4.23 46.20 -22.38
CA ARG A 56 2.78 46.32 -22.62
C ARG A 56 2.37 45.56 -23.89
N ARG A 57 1.43 44.61 -23.73
CA ARG A 57 0.55 43.99 -24.75
C ARG A 57 1.06 43.99 -26.20
N VAL A 58 1.60 42.86 -26.63
CA VAL A 58 1.68 42.50 -28.06
C VAL A 58 0.60 41.45 -28.35
N ARG A 59 -0.32 41.74 -29.28
CA ARG A 59 -1.22 40.73 -29.86
C ARG A 59 -0.49 40.05 -31.03
N ILE A 60 -0.38 38.73 -31.01
CA ILE A 60 0.10 37.94 -32.15
C ILE A 60 -0.99 36.92 -32.53
N ARG A 61 -1.22 36.76 -33.84
CA ARG A 61 -2.21 35.83 -34.42
C ARG A 61 -1.66 34.40 -34.46
N PRO A 62 -2.51 33.36 -34.47
CA PRO A 62 -2.03 31.98 -34.56
C PRO A 62 -1.41 31.68 -35.94
N PRO A 63 -0.24 31.04 -36.00
CA PRO A 63 0.24 30.38 -37.20
C PRO A 63 -0.30 28.94 -37.28
N THR A 64 -0.73 28.57 -38.48
CA THR A 64 -1.10 27.22 -38.89
C THR A 64 0.02 26.19 -38.73
N TYR A 65 -0.30 24.99 -38.26
CA TYR A 65 0.63 23.86 -38.27
C TYR A 65 0.97 23.42 -39.70
N THR A 66 2.26 23.41 -40.03
CA THR A 66 2.80 22.75 -41.22
C THR A 66 3.66 21.58 -40.76
N VAL A 67 3.29 20.36 -41.15
CA VAL A 67 4.08 19.15 -40.86
C VAL A 67 5.37 19.20 -41.69
N VAL A 68 6.53 19.01 -41.04
CA VAL A 68 7.81 18.82 -41.72
C VAL A 68 8.37 17.44 -41.35
N SER A 69 8.43 16.57 -42.35
CA SER A 69 9.00 15.23 -42.26
C SER A 69 10.53 15.25 -42.45
N ASN A 70 11.23 14.56 -41.55
CA ASN A 70 12.51 13.84 -41.74
C ASN A 70 13.46 14.30 -42.87
N PRO A 71 14.60 14.94 -42.56
CA PRO A 71 15.69 15.17 -43.52
C PRO A 71 16.75 14.04 -43.51
N LEU A 72 17.14 13.59 -44.72
CA LEU A 72 18.24 12.65 -45.05
C LEU A 72 17.93 11.14 -44.77
N GLY A 73 17.88 10.22 -45.75
CA GLY A 73 17.89 10.34 -47.21
C GLY A 73 18.08 8.97 -47.93
N ILE A 74 17.96 8.98 -49.28
CA ILE A 74 18.46 7.97 -50.26
C ILE A 74 17.49 6.85 -50.79
N HIS A 75 16.96 7.12 -52.00
CA HIS A 75 16.57 6.27 -53.17
C HIS A 75 15.54 5.10 -53.14
N HIS A 76 14.54 5.18 -54.05
CA HIS A 76 14.58 4.44 -55.36
C HIS A 76 13.69 5.14 -56.43
N PRO A 77 14.05 5.18 -57.74
CA PRO A 77 13.30 5.96 -58.76
C PRO A 77 12.09 5.28 -59.43
N ASP A 78 11.88 3.97 -59.26
CA ASP A 78 10.85 3.21 -60.01
C ASP A 78 9.87 2.44 -59.11
N CYS A 79 8.75 3.05 -58.71
CA CYS A 79 7.63 2.33 -58.11
C CYS A 79 6.27 2.95 -58.51
N PRO A 80 5.41 2.26 -59.30
CA PRO A 80 4.16 2.84 -59.79
C PRO A 80 3.01 2.78 -58.77
N ARG A 81 2.46 3.96 -58.45
CA ARG A 81 1.03 4.28 -58.18
C ARG A 81 0.11 3.13 -57.70
N PHE A 82 -0.47 3.30 -56.51
CA PHE A 82 -1.86 2.86 -56.26
C PHE A 82 -2.79 4.07 -56.10
N ARG A 83 -3.89 4.06 -56.84
CA ARG A 83 -4.95 5.09 -56.80
C ARG A 83 -5.95 4.78 -55.70
N GLN A 84 -6.54 5.85 -55.16
CA GLN A 84 -7.59 5.84 -54.17
C GLN A 84 -8.89 5.17 -54.67
N SER A 85 -9.62 4.54 -53.76
CA SER A 85 -11.07 4.36 -53.85
C SER A 85 -11.74 4.67 -52.51
N ARG A 86 -12.86 5.40 -52.61
CA ARG A 86 -13.82 5.83 -51.55
C ARG A 86 -15.18 5.17 -51.87
N PRO A 87 -16.26 5.32 -51.06
CA PRO A 87 -16.35 5.88 -49.71
C PRO A 87 -16.69 4.75 -48.69
N PRO A 88 -17.92 4.46 -48.17
CA PRO A 88 -19.21 5.17 -48.19
C PRO A 88 -19.38 6.09 -46.94
N SER A 89 -20.53 6.04 -46.25
CA SER A 89 -21.02 7.00 -45.24
C SER A 89 -21.40 6.37 -43.90
N ALA A 90 -21.46 7.20 -42.86
CA ALA A 90 -21.86 6.83 -41.50
C ALA A 90 -23.24 6.14 -41.41
N SER A 91 -23.30 5.10 -40.58
CA SER A 91 -24.53 4.64 -39.92
C SER A 91 -24.27 4.58 -38.43
N GLN A 92 -25.25 5.00 -37.62
CA GLN A 92 -25.14 4.94 -36.16
C GLN A 92 -25.09 3.48 -35.73
N LYS A 93 -24.00 3.07 -35.08
CA LYS A 93 -23.98 1.89 -34.22
C LYS A 93 -23.90 2.35 -32.78
N THR A 94 -24.89 1.96 -32.00
CA THR A 94 -24.81 1.92 -30.54
C THR A 94 -23.53 1.20 -30.14
N ARG A 95 -22.68 1.84 -29.34
CA ARG A 95 -21.58 1.15 -28.68
C ARG A 95 -22.19 0.32 -27.56
N ASP A 96 -22.35 -0.98 -27.79
CA ASP A 96 -22.47 -1.93 -26.69
C ASP A 96 -21.19 -1.84 -25.85
N THR A 97 -21.29 -1.18 -24.70
CA THR A 97 -20.30 -1.32 -23.64
C THR A 97 -20.47 -2.70 -23.02
N GLN A 98 -19.96 -3.73 -23.72
CA GLN A 98 -19.59 -4.98 -23.08
C GLN A 98 -18.43 -4.68 -22.14
N ALA A 99 -18.77 -4.29 -20.92
CA ALA A 99 -17.90 -4.52 -19.79
C ALA A 99 -17.58 -6.02 -19.79
N VAL A 100 -16.30 -6.36 -19.96
CA VAL A 100 -15.86 -7.74 -19.86
C VAL A 100 -16.13 -8.18 -18.43
N GLU A 101 -17.12 -9.05 -18.23
CA GLU A 101 -17.39 -9.68 -16.94
C GLU A 101 -16.21 -10.57 -16.56
N THR A 102 -15.21 -9.98 -15.90
CA THR A 102 -14.17 -10.72 -15.21
C THR A 102 -14.79 -11.36 -13.97
N THR A 103 -15.11 -12.64 -14.08
CA THR A 103 -15.61 -13.43 -12.97
C THR A 103 -14.60 -13.41 -11.80
N PRO A 104 -15.05 -13.35 -10.53
CA PRO A 104 -14.15 -13.16 -9.37
C PRO A 104 -13.10 -14.25 -9.14
N ASN A 105 -13.13 -15.35 -9.91
CA ASN A 105 -12.27 -16.52 -9.70
C ASN A 105 -10.92 -16.47 -10.41
N HIS A 106 -10.66 -15.51 -11.32
CA HIS A 106 -9.40 -15.45 -12.08
C HIS A 106 -8.30 -14.56 -11.48
N ILE A 107 -8.38 -14.26 -10.17
CA ILE A 107 -7.32 -13.51 -9.45
C ILE A 107 -5.98 -14.28 -9.43
N GLU A 108 -6.00 -15.61 -9.49
CA GLU A 108 -4.79 -16.44 -9.41
C GLU A 108 -4.05 -16.64 -10.75
N GLU A 109 -4.73 -16.55 -11.90
CA GLU A 109 -4.10 -16.77 -13.21
C GLU A 109 -3.38 -15.54 -13.79
N TRP A 110 -3.67 -14.34 -13.28
CA TRP A 110 -3.16 -13.08 -13.85
C TRP A 110 -1.68 -12.74 -13.52
N LEU A 111 -1.02 -13.55 -12.69
CA LEU A 111 0.42 -13.43 -12.44
C LEU A 111 1.17 -14.44 -13.32
N PRO A 112 1.83 -14.01 -14.43
CA PRO A 112 2.58 -14.93 -15.28
C PRO A 112 3.62 -15.66 -14.43
N HIS A 113 3.64 -17.00 -14.52
CA HIS A 113 4.33 -17.91 -13.60
C HIS A 113 5.63 -17.31 -13.04
N ARG A 114 5.54 -16.70 -11.85
CA ARG A 114 6.72 -16.10 -11.22
C ARG A 114 7.73 -17.21 -11.05
N ARG A 115 8.87 -17.15 -11.76
CA ARG A 115 9.99 -18.04 -11.50
C ARG A 115 10.37 -17.85 -10.04
N ILE A 116 9.98 -18.80 -9.20
CA ILE A 116 10.21 -18.73 -7.77
C ILE A 116 11.72 -18.86 -7.56
N PHE A 117 12.38 -17.72 -7.39
CA PHE A 117 13.81 -17.70 -7.11
C PHE A 117 14.05 -18.29 -5.72
N VAL A 118 14.61 -19.49 -5.73
CA VAL A 118 15.15 -20.18 -4.55
C VAL A 118 16.64 -19.85 -4.47
N PRO A 119 17.07 -18.98 -3.55
CA PRO A 119 18.48 -18.72 -3.32
C PRO A 119 19.16 -19.94 -2.69
N THR A 120 20.29 -20.37 -3.24
CA THR A 120 21.25 -21.17 -2.45
C THR A 120 22.10 -20.23 -1.59
N LEU A 121 22.73 -20.75 -0.53
CA LEU A 121 23.66 -19.96 0.29
C LEU A 121 24.79 -19.34 -0.55
N ASP A 122 25.19 -19.99 -1.64
CA ASP A 122 26.27 -19.53 -2.51
C ASP A 122 25.88 -18.37 -3.44
N GLN A 123 24.60 -18.07 -3.54
CA GLN A 123 24.07 -16.90 -4.24
C GLN A 123 23.86 -15.70 -3.29
N LEU A 124 24.08 -15.87 -1.99
CA LEU A 124 24.01 -14.80 -1.00
C LEU A 124 25.36 -14.09 -0.87
N ASN A 125 25.31 -12.77 -0.69
CA ASN A 125 26.48 -12.00 -0.24
C ASN A 125 26.85 -12.34 1.21
N ASP A 126 28.01 -11.90 1.67
CA ASP A 126 28.54 -12.30 2.99
C ASP A 126 27.62 -11.92 4.15
N ALA A 127 27.01 -10.74 4.14
CA ALA A 127 26.08 -10.31 5.18
C ALA A 127 24.75 -11.10 5.14
N GLN A 128 24.21 -11.37 3.94
CA GLN A 128 23.05 -12.24 3.78
C GLN A 128 23.35 -13.67 4.25
N ARG A 129 24.55 -14.19 3.97
CA ARG A 129 25.01 -15.52 4.39
C ARG A 129 25.20 -15.59 5.89
N GLU A 130 25.81 -14.57 6.51
CA GLU A 130 25.95 -14.43 7.97
C GLU A 130 24.59 -14.44 8.66
N ALA A 131 23.63 -13.65 8.17
CA ALA A 131 22.25 -13.65 8.67
C ALA A 131 21.55 -15.01 8.46
N ALA A 132 21.76 -15.66 7.31
CA ALA A 132 21.14 -16.95 7.01
C ALA A 132 21.70 -18.11 7.86
N THR A 133 23.00 -18.09 8.21
CA THR A 133 23.65 -19.17 8.96
C THR A 133 23.63 -19.00 10.48
N HIS A 134 23.23 -17.84 11.01
CA HIS A 134 23.16 -17.56 12.45
C HIS A 134 22.13 -18.44 13.20
N THR A 135 22.53 -19.57 13.79
CA THR A 135 21.55 -20.56 14.30
C THR A 135 20.92 -20.20 15.65
N SER A 136 21.64 -19.60 16.59
CA SER A 136 21.24 -19.57 18.01
C SER A 136 21.36 -18.18 18.66
N GLY A 137 20.46 -17.89 19.60
CA GLY A 137 20.35 -16.59 20.23
C GLY A 137 19.66 -15.53 19.37
N PRO A 138 19.39 -14.34 19.94
CA PRO A 138 18.67 -13.26 19.27
C PRO A 138 19.50 -12.65 18.14
N CYS A 139 18.82 -12.16 17.10
CA CYS A 139 19.46 -11.53 15.95
C CYS A 139 18.56 -10.43 15.37
N MET A 140 19.17 -9.32 14.98
CA MET A 140 18.53 -8.22 14.27
C MET A 140 19.22 -7.99 12.93
N VAL A 141 18.47 -8.23 11.85
CA VAL A 141 18.89 -7.91 10.49
C VAL A 141 18.29 -6.56 10.11
N ILE A 142 19.16 -5.57 9.94
CA ILE A 142 18.82 -4.21 9.52
C ILE A 142 18.98 -4.18 8.00
N ALA A 143 17.88 -4.17 7.25
CA ALA A 143 17.90 -4.53 5.84
C ALA A 143 17.31 -3.44 4.95
N ALA A 144 18.14 -2.82 4.12
CA ALA A 144 17.71 -1.76 3.22
C ALA A 144 16.63 -2.20 2.21
N ALA A 145 15.94 -1.24 1.60
CA ALA A 145 15.04 -1.52 0.48
C ALA A 145 15.76 -2.31 -0.62
N GLY A 146 15.10 -3.33 -1.18
CA GLY A 146 15.69 -4.15 -2.24
C GLY A 146 16.85 -5.07 -1.84
N SER A 147 17.20 -5.18 -0.56
CA SER A 147 18.37 -5.94 -0.07
C SER A 147 18.24 -7.47 -0.02
N GLY A 148 17.12 -8.02 -0.48
CA GLY A 148 16.89 -9.47 -0.50
C GLY A 148 16.40 -10.08 0.82
N LYS A 149 15.80 -9.30 1.74
CA LYS A 149 15.15 -9.75 3.00
C LYS A 149 14.54 -11.15 2.91
N THR A 150 13.54 -11.32 2.05
CA THR A 150 12.79 -12.58 1.87
C THR A 150 13.66 -13.72 1.33
N ALA A 151 14.61 -13.43 0.44
CA ALA A 151 15.52 -14.44 -0.10
C ALA A 151 16.44 -15.00 1.02
N MET A 152 17.02 -14.12 1.83
CA MET A 152 17.81 -14.49 3.00
C MET A 152 16.98 -15.29 4.02
N LEU A 153 15.73 -14.90 4.29
CA LEU A 153 14.82 -15.64 5.17
C LEU A 153 14.52 -17.07 4.69
N ILE A 154 14.32 -17.28 3.38
CA ILE A 154 14.11 -18.61 2.80
C ILE A 154 15.39 -19.47 2.91
N ALA A 155 16.54 -18.91 2.53
CA ALA A 155 17.84 -19.59 2.66
C ALA A 155 18.17 -19.95 4.12
N ARG A 156 17.78 -19.10 5.07
CA ARG A 156 17.89 -19.36 6.51
C ARG A 156 17.06 -20.57 6.95
N ILE A 157 15.79 -20.64 6.56
CA ILE A 157 14.93 -21.79 6.91
C ILE A 157 15.50 -23.06 6.28
N GLN A 158 15.91 -23.02 5.02
CA GLN A 158 16.58 -24.14 4.33
C GLN A 158 17.85 -24.58 5.07
N TYR A 159 18.70 -23.63 5.50
CA TYR A 159 19.90 -23.92 6.27
C TYR A 159 19.59 -24.59 7.60
N LEU A 160 18.65 -24.08 8.40
CA LEU A 160 18.23 -24.70 9.66
C LEU A 160 17.74 -26.15 9.43
N ILE A 161 16.90 -26.37 8.42
CA ILE A 161 16.39 -27.68 8.02
C ILE A 161 17.51 -28.65 7.59
N ASN A 162 18.57 -28.13 6.97
CA ASN A 162 19.76 -28.89 6.58
C ASN A 162 20.71 -29.17 7.76
N GLN A 163 20.75 -28.30 8.77
CA GLN A 163 21.43 -28.53 10.06
C GLN A 163 20.65 -29.46 11.02
N GLY A 164 19.60 -30.13 10.53
CA GLY A 164 18.83 -31.11 11.31
C GLY A 164 17.74 -30.52 12.20
N VAL A 165 17.44 -29.22 12.12
CA VAL A 165 16.27 -28.64 12.78
C VAL A 165 15.02 -29.25 12.17
N ARG A 166 14.11 -29.76 13.01
CA ARG A 166 12.82 -30.29 12.54
C ARG A 166 12.02 -29.11 11.98
N PRO A 167 11.45 -29.18 10.76
CA PRO A 167 10.74 -28.03 10.19
C PRO A 167 9.57 -27.55 11.08
N GLY A 168 8.94 -28.48 11.80
CA GLY A 168 7.91 -28.18 12.80
C GLY A 168 8.37 -27.32 14.00
N ASP A 169 9.69 -27.16 14.21
CA ASP A 169 10.28 -26.32 15.27
C ASP A 169 10.48 -24.84 14.83
N ILE A 170 10.13 -24.52 13.57
CA ILE A 170 10.36 -23.23 12.93
C ILE A 170 9.04 -22.47 12.76
N LEU A 171 9.05 -21.20 13.15
CA LEU A 171 7.99 -20.22 12.94
C LEU A 171 8.55 -19.01 12.18
N ALA A 172 7.91 -18.63 11.07
CA ALA A 172 8.14 -17.35 10.39
C ALA A 172 6.86 -16.49 10.39
N CYS A 173 6.96 -15.29 10.94
CA CYS A 173 5.90 -14.30 10.97
C CYS A 173 6.14 -13.23 9.90
N THR A 174 5.08 -12.82 9.21
CA THR A 174 5.09 -11.68 8.26
C THR A 174 3.97 -10.69 8.60
N PHE A 175 4.03 -9.47 8.02
CA PHE A 175 3.00 -8.46 8.26
C PHE A 175 1.66 -8.76 7.55
N THR A 176 1.68 -9.38 6.36
CA THR A 176 0.47 -9.62 5.54
C THR A 176 0.27 -11.09 5.17
N ARG A 177 -1.00 -11.50 5.00
CA ARG A 177 -1.33 -12.86 4.51
C ARG A 177 -0.72 -13.14 3.14
N LYS A 178 -0.66 -12.14 2.25
CA LYS A 178 -0.01 -12.26 0.92
C LYS A 178 1.50 -12.53 1.05
N ALA A 179 2.19 -11.83 1.95
CA ALA A 179 3.62 -12.10 2.22
C ALA A 179 3.84 -13.47 2.86
N ALA A 180 2.93 -13.92 3.75
CA ALA A 180 2.97 -15.28 4.31
C ALA A 180 2.79 -16.36 3.24
N GLN A 181 1.85 -16.17 2.31
CA GLN A 181 1.64 -17.11 1.19
C GLN A 181 2.86 -17.12 0.26
N GLU A 182 3.33 -15.96 -0.19
CA GLU A 182 4.51 -15.86 -1.06
C GLU A 182 5.77 -16.47 -0.41
N MET A 183 5.96 -16.31 0.91
CA MET A 183 7.03 -16.98 1.66
C MET A 183 6.82 -18.49 1.74
N THR A 184 5.58 -18.96 1.85
CA THR A 184 5.24 -20.39 1.84
C THR A 184 5.55 -21.02 0.48
N ASP A 185 5.12 -20.41 -0.62
CA ASP A 185 5.36 -20.90 -1.97
C ASP A 185 6.86 -20.96 -2.28
N ARG A 186 7.61 -19.90 -1.89
CA ARG A 186 9.07 -19.85 -1.97
C ARG A 186 9.75 -20.95 -1.15
N LEU A 187 9.25 -21.26 0.04
CA LEU A 187 9.82 -22.31 0.88
C LEU A 187 9.52 -23.71 0.31
N LEU A 188 8.30 -23.95 -0.17
CA LEU A 188 7.93 -25.21 -0.79
C LEU A 188 8.74 -25.48 -2.07
N ALA A 189 9.00 -24.46 -2.88
CA ALA A 189 9.94 -24.57 -4.00
C ALA A 189 11.39 -24.87 -3.54
N ALA A 190 11.79 -24.39 -2.36
CA ALA A 190 13.17 -24.52 -1.85
C ALA A 190 13.49 -25.85 -1.15
N VAL A 191 12.53 -26.43 -0.43
CA VAL A 191 12.74 -27.65 0.39
C VAL A 191 11.67 -28.74 0.19
N GLY A 192 10.76 -28.56 -0.77
CA GLY A 192 9.69 -29.51 -1.08
C GLY A 192 8.77 -29.77 0.11
N GLU A 193 8.32 -31.01 0.25
CA GLU A 193 7.41 -31.48 1.31
C GLU A 193 7.89 -31.13 2.74
N ARG A 194 9.21 -31.04 2.98
CA ARG A 194 9.76 -30.65 4.30
C ARG A 194 9.29 -29.25 4.72
N GLY A 195 9.01 -28.38 3.76
CA GLY A 195 8.53 -27.01 3.99
C GLY A 195 7.11 -26.95 4.58
N LYS A 196 6.23 -27.93 4.28
CA LYS A 196 4.82 -27.93 4.74
C LYS A 196 4.67 -27.97 6.26
N ALA A 197 5.67 -28.47 6.99
CA ALA A 197 5.64 -28.53 8.45
C ALA A 197 6.16 -27.25 9.13
N VAL A 198 6.81 -26.34 8.41
CA VAL A 198 7.16 -25.01 8.93
C VAL A 198 5.89 -24.19 9.13
N THR A 199 5.78 -23.48 10.25
CA THR A 199 4.66 -22.54 10.43
C THR A 199 5.01 -21.19 9.83
N ILE A 200 4.25 -20.77 8.82
CA ILE A 200 4.31 -19.43 8.25
C ILE A 200 2.93 -18.77 8.42
N GLY A 201 2.90 -17.47 8.75
CA GLY A 201 1.64 -16.72 8.93
C GLY A 201 1.87 -15.29 9.41
N THR A 202 0.80 -14.55 9.67
CA THR A 202 0.91 -13.26 10.38
C THR A 202 0.92 -13.47 11.90
N ILE A 203 1.42 -12.50 12.66
CA ILE A 203 1.41 -12.56 14.14
C ILE A 203 -0.02 -12.82 14.67
N HIS A 204 -1.03 -12.16 14.08
CA HIS A 204 -2.45 -12.42 14.40
C HIS A 204 -2.89 -13.86 14.08
N SER A 205 -2.55 -14.39 12.90
CA SER A 205 -2.88 -15.79 12.54
C SER A 205 -2.17 -16.82 13.45
N VAL A 206 -0.99 -16.49 13.95
CA VAL A 206 -0.24 -17.31 14.91
C VAL A 206 -0.90 -17.26 16.30
N ALA A 207 -1.24 -16.07 16.80
CA ALA A 207 -1.96 -15.91 18.06
C ALA A 207 -3.34 -16.60 18.03
N TYR A 208 -4.11 -16.43 16.94
CA TYR A 208 -5.37 -17.12 16.70
C TYR A 208 -5.21 -18.65 16.80
N ARG A 209 -4.22 -19.22 16.11
CA ARG A 209 -3.93 -20.67 16.15
C ARG A 209 -3.64 -21.17 17.57
N MET A 210 -2.99 -20.36 18.42
CA MET A 210 -2.74 -20.73 19.80
C MET A 210 -4.00 -20.64 20.68
N VAL A 211 -4.78 -19.56 20.52
CA VAL A 211 -5.84 -19.18 21.45
C VAL A 211 -7.16 -19.89 21.16
N THR A 212 -7.55 -20.03 19.89
CA THR A 212 -8.86 -20.61 19.53
C THR A 212 -9.13 -22.00 20.13
N PRO A 213 -8.17 -22.94 20.21
CA PRO A 213 -8.37 -24.23 20.88
C PRO A 213 -8.57 -24.14 22.41
N GLU A 214 -8.18 -23.03 23.04
CA GLU A 214 -8.34 -22.76 24.47
C GLU A 214 -9.62 -21.97 24.77
N LEU A 215 -10.33 -21.51 23.73
CA LEU A 215 -11.65 -20.92 23.83
C LEU A 215 -12.72 -22.01 23.71
N GLY A 216 -13.81 -21.86 24.45
CA GLY A 216 -15.00 -22.69 24.24
C GLY A 216 -15.64 -22.47 22.86
N GLU A 217 -16.38 -23.46 22.35
CA GLU A 217 -16.94 -23.48 21.00
C GLU A 217 -17.86 -22.28 20.67
N ASP A 218 -18.45 -21.65 21.69
CA ASP A 218 -19.32 -20.47 21.54
C ASP A 218 -18.58 -19.18 21.12
N TRP A 219 -17.24 -19.12 21.26
CA TRP A 219 -16.49 -17.88 21.06
C TRP A 219 -16.35 -17.50 19.57
N ARG A 220 -16.52 -16.21 19.26
CA ARG A 220 -16.49 -15.71 17.87
C ARG A 220 -15.52 -14.56 17.67
N VAL A 221 -14.92 -14.50 16.48
CA VAL A 221 -14.10 -13.35 16.06
C VAL A 221 -15.01 -12.22 15.59
N LEU A 222 -14.84 -11.04 16.17
CA LEU A 222 -15.48 -9.80 15.78
C LEU A 222 -14.64 -9.11 14.70
N SER A 223 -15.08 -9.20 13.45
CA SER A 223 -14.39 -8.60 12.31
C SER A 223 -14.56 -7.07 12.20
N ASP A 224 -15.69 -6.56 12.69
CA ASP A 224 -16.00 -5.13 12.75
C ASP A 224 -16.54 -4.76 14.15
N PRO A 225 -15.80 -3.94 14.93
CA PRO A 225 -16.22 -3.51 16.26
C PRO A 225 -17.19 -2.31 16.24
N THR A 226 -17.42 -1.69 15.08
CA THR A 226 -18.13 -0.40 14.95
C THR A 226 -19.48 -0.39 15.64
N TRP A 227 -20.33 -1.39 15.37
CA TRP A 227 -21.69 -1.45 15.94
C TRP A 227 -21.70 -1.69 17.46
N MET A 228 -20.68 -2.36 18.02
CA MET A 228 -20.57 -2.53 19.48
C MET A 228 -20.16 -1.22 20.14
N ILE A 229 -19.23 -0.48 19.53
CA ILE A 229 -18.76 0.80 20.05
C ILE A 229 -19.84 1.89 19.87
N GLU A 230 -20.58 1.88 18.75
CA GLU A 230 -21.79 2.69 18.54
C GLU A 230 -22.79 2.45 19.67
N ARG A 231 -23.06 1.19 19.99
CA ARG A 231 -23.97 0.81 21.08
C ARG A 231 -23.46 1.23 22.46
N VAL A 232 -22.15 1.20 22.73
CA VAL A 232 -21.59 1.70 23.99
C VAL A 232 -21.73 3.22 24.10
N LEU A 233 -21.71 3.96 22.98
CA LEU A 233 -21.89 5.43 22.96
C LEU A 233 -23.36 5.88 22.99
N GLU A 234 -24.32 4.95 23.05
CA GLU A 234 -25.73 5.27 23.36
C GLU A 234 -25.90 5.66 24.84
N GLU A 235 -26.99 6.39 25.15
CA GLU A 235 -27.39 6.66 26.53
C GLU A 235 -27.75 5.36 27.28
N PRO A 236 -27.34 5.19 28.56
CA PRO A 236 -27.70 4.03 29.35
C PRO A 236 -29.22 3.90 29.49
N SER A 237 -29.73 2.69 29.25
CA SER A 237 -31.17 2.39 29.35
C SER A 237 -31.41 0.94 29.77
N GLY A 238 -32.64 0.61 30.17
CA GLY A 238 -33.00 -0.79 30.51
C GLY A 238 -32.81 -1.79 29.37
N LYS A 239 -32.72 -1.33 28.11
CA LYS A 239 -32.38 -2.16 26.94
C LYS A 239 -30.89 -2.11 26.57
N ASN A 240 -30.11 -1.20 27.15
CA ASN A 240 -28.68 -1.05 26.93
C ASN A 240 -27.99 -0.58 28.22
N PRO A 241 -27.70 -1.50 29.17
CA PRO A 241 -27.09 -1.15 30.45
C PRO A 241 -25.62 -0.74 30.33
N HIS A 242 -24.97 -1.02 29.19
CA HIS A 242 -23.57 -0.69 28.90
C HIS A 242 -23.39 0.66 28.18
N GLY A 243 -24.47 1.39 27.92
CA GLY A 243 -24.41 2.73 27.36
C GLY A 243 -23.69 3.69 28.32
N VAL A 244 -22.71 4.44 27.83
CA VAL A 244 -21.99 5.47 28.59
C VAL A 244 -22.31 6.89 28.10
N GLY A 245 -23.29 7.02 27.21
CA GLY A 245 -23.64 8.27 26.53
C GLY A 245 -22.63 8.69 25.46
N PRO A 246 -22.88 9.81 24.77
CA PRO A 246 -22.08 10.30 23.64
C PRO A 246 -20.77 10.96 24.11
N ALA A 247 -19.95 10.22 24.88
CA ALA A 247 -18.75 10.72 25.56
C ALA A 247 -17.60 11.09 24.60
N MET A 248 -17.62 10.56 23.37
CA MET A 248 -16.68 10.89 22.28
C MET A 248 -17.29 10.48 20.92
N LYS A 249 -16.67 10.88 19.81
CA LYS A 249 -17.16 10.50 18.46
C LYS A 249 -16.87 9.02 18.16
N LEU A 250 -17.76 8.34 17.44
CA LEU A 250 -17.63 6.90 17.12
C LEU A 250 -16.27 6.54 16.47
N GLY A 251 -15.85 7.26 15.41
CA GLY A 251 -14.56 7.02 14.76
C GLY A 251 -13.35 7.29 15.66
N GLU A 252 -13.48 8.23 16.60
CA GLU A 252 -12.46 8.53 17.61
C GLU A 252 -12.36 7.39 18.62
N ALA A 253 -13.49 6.88 19.12
CA ALA A 253 -13.55 5.73 20.03
C ALA A 253 -12.93 4.48 19.39
N ILE A 254 -13.29 4.16 18.14
CA ILE A 254 -12.73 3.02 17.41
C ILE A 254 -11.21 3.14 17.30
N SER A 255 -10.71 4.30 16.84
CA SER A 255 -9.27 4.52 16.67
C SER A 255 -8.52 4.49 18.00
N ALA A 256 -9.07 5.10 19.05
CA ALA A 256 -8.44 5.18 20.36
C ALA A 256 -8.42 3.83 21.10
N ILE A 257 -9.48 3.02 21.01
CA ILE A 257 -9.51 1.65 21.56
C ILE A 257 -8.52 0.76 20.81
N ALA A 258 -8.52 0.79 19.47
CA ALA A 258 -7.57 0.01 18.66
C ALA A 258 -6.12 0.36 18.99
N LYS A 259 -5.81 1.67 19.12
CA LYS A 259 -4.49 2.13 19.54
C LYS A 259 -4.13 1.67 20.96
N ALA A 260 -5.03 1.84 21.94
CA ALA A 260 -4.78 1.41 23.32
C ALA A 260 -4.43 -0.09 23.40
N LYS A 261 -5.13 -0.94 22.62
CA LYS A 261 -4.83 -2.36 22.50
C LYS A 261 -3.51 -2.66 21.82
N ALA A 262 -3.18 -1.98 20.72
CA ALA A 262 -1.89 -2.08 20.04
C ALA A 262 -0.72 -1.68 20.97
N ASP A 263 -0.95 -0.71 21.86
CA ASP A 263 -0.05 -0.27 22.92
C ASP A 263 -0.10 -1.16 24.19
N ALA A 264 -0.88 -2.25 24.17
CA ALA A 264 -1.10 -3.21 25.27
C ALA A 264 -1.64 -2.59 26.59
N LEU A 265 -2.37 -1.48 26.49
CA LEU A 265 -3.00 -0.78 27.61
C LEU A 265 -4.38 -1.37 27.91
N SER A 266 -4.67 -1.63 29.18
CA SER A 266 -6.02 -1.97 29.66
C SER A 266 -6.89 -0.72 29.86
N PRO A 267 -8.23 -0.85 30.01
CA PRO A 267 -9.11 0.28 30.29
C PRO A 267 -8.75 1.10 31.55
N ARG A 268 -7.97 0.53 32.49
CA ARG A 268 -7.48 1.21 33.70
C ARG A 268 -6.21 2.04 33.48
N GLN A 269 -5.56 1.93 32.32
CA GLN A 269 -4.29 2.60 31.99
C GLN A 269 -4.48 3.75 30.98
N VAL A 270 -5.70 3.96 30.50
CA VAL A 270 -6.07 5.10 29.66
C VAL A 270 -6.87 6.12 30.48
N SER A 271 -6.93 7.37 30.03
CA SER A 271 -7.68 8.43 30.70
C SER A 271 -9.17 8.42 30.34
N ASP A 272 -10.00 9.06 31.16
CA ASP A 272 -11.35 9.45 30.75
C ASP A 272 -11.31 10.44 29.56
N PRO A 273 -12.35 10.46 28.69
CA PRO A 273 -13.54 9.60 28.70
C PRO A 273 -13.30 8.18 28.15
N LEU A 274 -12.15 7.94 27.49
CA LEU A 274 -11.84 6.67 26.82
C LEU A 274 -11.90 5.46 27.77
N ALA A 275 -11.45 5.62 29.02
CA ALA A 275 -11.49 4.55 30.04
C ALA A 275 -12.89 3.93 30.21
N LYS A 276 -13.93 4.76 30.29
CA LYS A 276 -15.34 4.31 30.43
C LYS A 276 -15.83 3.59 29.18
N VAL A 277 -15.65 4.21 28.00
CA VAL A 277 -16.05 3.63 26.70
C VAL A 277 -15.35 2.28 26.48
N TYR A 278 -14.04 2.22 26.75
CA TYR A 278 -13.24 1.02 26.56
C TYR A 278 -13.62 -0.09 27.56
N ALA A 279 -13.85 0.23 28.84
CA ALA A 279 -14.30 -0.75 29.83
C ALA A 279 -15.69 -1.33 29.51
N ALA A 280 -16.64 -0.49 29.07
CA ALA A 280 -17.97 -0.92 28.66
C ALA A 280 -17.92 -1.79 27.38
N TYR A 281 -17.07 -1.44 26.41
CA TYR A 281 -16.83 -2.25 25.20
C TYR A 281 -16.27 -3.64 25.52
N GLU A 282 -15.26 -3.74 26.39
CA GLU A 282 -14.72 -5.04 26.83
C GLU A 282 -15.76 -5.88 27.58
N THR A 283 -16.60 -5.24 28.40
CA THR A 283 -17.69 -5.92 29.13
C THR A 283 -18.74 -6.48 28.16
N LEU A 284 -19.24 -5.66 27.23
CA LEU A 284 -20.22 -6.05 26.22
C LEU A 284 -19.72 -7.21 25.32
N LYS A 285 -18.43 -7.20 24.96
CA LYS A 285 -17.81 -8.31 24.22
C LYS A 285 -17.71 -9.60 25.02
N ALA A 286 -17.33 -9.51 26.30
CA ALA A 286 -17.20 -10.68 27.16
C ALA A 286 -18.56 -11.38 27.35
N GLU A 287 -19.63 -10.61 27.59
CA GLU A 287 -21.01 -11.13 27.65
C GLU A 287 -21.44 -11.82 26.35
N ARG A 288 -21.03 -11.27 25.20
CA ARG A 288 -21.32 -11.83 23.87
C ARG A 288 -20.35 -12.93 23.42
N LYS A 289 -19.36 -13.30 24.23
CA LYS A 289 -18.30 -14.27 23.91
C LYS A 289 -17.58 -13.92 22.59
N THR A 290 -17.25 -12.65 22.38
CA THR A 290 -16.56 -12.18 21.17
C THR A 290 -15.17 -11.62 21.46
N LEU A 291 -14.25 -11.79 20.52
CA LEU A 291 -12.89 -11.24 20.55
C LEU A 291 -12.58 -10.49 19.26
N ASP A 292 -11.95 -9.31 19.34
CA ASP A 292 -11.38 -8.63 18.17
C ASP A 292 -9.98 -9.18 17.82
N PHE A 293 -9.32 -8.64 16.78
CA PHE A 293 -8.02 -9.16 16.31
C PHE A 293 -6.90 -8.95 17.33
N GLU A 294 -6.84 -7.77 17.94
CA GLU A 294 -5.86 -7.45 18.97
C GLU A 294 -6.08 -8.27 20.25
N ASP A 295 -7.33 -8.59 20.60
CA ASP A 295 -7.64 -9.49 21.72
C ASP A 295 -6.96 -10.85 21.59
N MET A 296 -6.78 -11.39 20.38
CA MET A 296 -6.09 -12.68 20.18
C MET A 296 -4.65 -12.62 20.73
N ILE A 297 -3.96 -11.51 20.48
CA ILE A 297 -2.59 -11.28 20.94
C ILE A 297 -2.59 -11.06 22.45
N LEU A 298 -3.46 -10.19 22.96
CA LEU A 298 -3.57 -9.90 24.39
C LEU A 298 -3.98 -11.14 25.21
N HIS A 299 -4.84 -12.00 24.65
CA HIS A 299 -5.25 -13.27 25.26
C HIS A 299 -4.11 -14.28 25.25
N ALA A 300 -3.36 -14.42 24.15
CA ALA A 300 -2.17 -15.28 24.12
C ALA A 300 -1.12 -14.84 25.16
N ILE A 301 -0.88 -13.53 25.32
CA ILE A 301 0.01 -12.99 26.37
C ILE A 301 -0.48 -13.37 27.78
N ARG A 302 -1.80 -13.31 28.03
CA ARG A 302 -2.36 -13.75 29.31
C ARG A 302 -2.10 -15.25 29.54
N LEU A 303 -2.43 -16.11 28.59
CA LEU A 303 -2.20 -17.56 28.69
C LEU A 303 -0.72 -17.90 28.91
N PHE A 304 0.22 -17.25 28.21
CA PHE A 304 1.66 -17.42 28.43
C PHE A 304 2.16 -17.07 29.84
N ARG A 305 1.38 -16.30 30.60
CA ARG A 305 1.68 -15.83 31.96
C ARG A 305 0.90 -16.60 33.04
N SER A 306 -0.30 -17.09 32.74
CA SER A 306 -1.17 -17.79 33.70
C SER A 306 -1.17 -19.31 33.56
N ASP A 307 -0.79 -19.86 32.41
CA ASP A 307 -0.79 -21.30 32.13
C ASP A 307 0.61 -21.77 31.67
N GLU A 308 1.29 -22.49 32.56
CA GLU A 308 2.62 -23.05 32.29
C GLU A 308 2.58 -24.17 31.23
N ALA A 309 1.51 -24.97 31.16
CA ALA A 309 1.38 -26.05 30.19
C ALA A 309 1.18 -25.50 28.78
N PHE A 310 0.30 -24.51 28.61
CA PHE A 310 0.15 -23.73 27.37
C PHE A 310 1.48 -23.12 26.94
N ALA A 311 2.17 -22.45 27.89
CA ALA A 311 3.41 -21.75 27.61
C ALA A 311 4.53 -22.71 27.19
N LYS A 312 4.69 -23.83 27.90
CA LYS A 312 5.67 -24.89 27.61
C LYS A 312 5.40 -25.53 26.25
N ARG A 313 4.14 -25.86 25.93
CA ARG A 313 3.72 -26.44 24.65
C ARG A 313 4.18 -25.59 23.47
N TRP A 314 3.92 -24.28 23.49
CA TRP A 314 4.27 -23.39 22.38
C TRP A 314 5.76 -23.01 22.33
N ARG A 315 6.41 -22.77 23.49
CA ARG A 315 7.86 -22.53 23.59
C ARG A 315 8.69 -23.73 23.12
N GLN A 316 8.23 -24.95 23.37
CA GLN A 316 8.88 -26.17 22.86
C GLN A 316 8.57 -26.42 21.38
N ARG A 317 7.38 -26.04 20.91
CA ARG A 317 6.97 -26.21 19.52
C ARG A 317 7.67 -25.24 18.56
N TRP A 318 8.01 -24.02 18.96
CA TRP A 318 8.64 -23.04 18.05
C TRP A 318 9.95 -22.50 18.62
N ARG A 319 11.00 -23.32 18.54
CA ARG A 319 12.35 -23.01 19.02
C ARG A 319 13.09 -21.98 18.15
N TYR A 320 12.68 -21.80 16.90
CA TYR A 320 13.26 -20.82 15.98
C TYR A 320 12.17 -19.89 15.48
N VAL A 321 12.09 -18.67 16.05
CA VAL A 321 11.09 -17.67 15.69
C VAL A 321 11.73 -16.58 14.84
N MET A 322 11.16 -16.36 13.66
CA MET A 322 11.60 -15.39 12.68
C MET A 322 10.48 -14.38 12.42
N VAL A 323 10.79 -13.08 12.32
CA VAL A 323 9.78 -12.03 12.05
C VAL A 323 10.30 -11.10 10.95
N ASP A 324 9.57 -11.05 9.84
CA ASP A 324 9.81 -10.13 8.72
C ASP A 324 8.99 -8.85 8.89
N GLU A 325 9.49 -7.75 8.32
CA GLU A 325 8.94 -6.39 8.43
C GLU A 325 8.71 -5.92 9.89
N PHE A 326 9.68 -6.21 10.77
CA PHE A 326 9.55 -5.95 12.22
C PHE A 326 9.36 -4.47 12.58
N GLN A 327 9.75 -3.52 11.71
CA GLN A 327 9.48 -2.09 11.93
C GLN A 327 7.98 -1.77 12.06
N ASP A 328 7.11 -2.58 11.45
CA ASP A 328 5.66 -2.38 11.44
C ASP A 328 4.95 -3.07 12.62
N THR A 329 5.74 -3.57 13.59
CA THR A 329 5.27 -4.21 14.83
C THR A 329 4.75 -3.18 15.84
N ASN A 330 3.74 -3.55 16.64
CA ASN A 330 3.25 -2.76 17.77
C ASN A 330 3.63 -3.35 19.15
N THR A 331 3.37 -2.62 20.24
CA THR A 331 3.76 -3.02 21.61
C THR A 331 3.16 -4.38 22.00
N ALA A 332 1.89 -4.63 21.70
CA ALA A 332 1.24 -5.91 22.01
C ALA A 332 1.90 -7.08 21.27
N GLN A 333 2.18 -6.92 19.96
CA GLN A 333 2.90 -7.93 19.17
C GLN A 333 4.32 -8.18 19.70
N TRP A 334 5.04 -7.13 20.10
CA TRP A 334 6.36 -7.25 20.73
C TRP A 334 6.32 -8.04 22.05
N LEU A 335 5.38 -7.71 22.94
CA LEU A 335 5.20 -8.43 24.20
C LEU A 335 4.82 -9.90 23.98
N PHE A 336 3.98 -10.19 22.99
CA PHE A 336 3.65 -11.56 22.58
C PHE A 336 4.88 -12.34 22.10
N LEU A 337 5.71 -11.74 21.23
CA LEU A 337 6.95 -12.36 20.76
C LEU A 337 7.92 -12.64 21.92
N LEU A 338 8.05 -11.70 22.87
CA LEU A 338 8.87 -11.89 24.06
C LEU A 338 8.40 -13.04 24.95
N GLU A 339 7.10 -13.18 25.19
CA GLU A 339 6.58 -14.31 25.97
C GLU A 339 6.72 -15.65 25.22
N LEU A 340 6.61 -15.64 23.90
CA LEU A 340 6.80 -16.83 23.05
C LEU A 340 8.25 -17.33 23.07
N VAL A 341 9.26 -16.45 22.98
CA VAL A 341 10.68 -16.87 22.91
C VAL A 341 11.37 -17.03 24.27
N LYS A 342 10.69 -16.70 25.37
CA LYS A 342 11.23 -16.57 26.74
C LYS A 342 12.08 -17.74 27.26
N ALA A 343 11.88 -18.94 26.74
CA ALA A 343 12.64 -20.14 27.14
C ALA A 343 13.98 -20.33 26.41
N HIS A 344 14.23 -19.60 25.31
CA HIS A 344 15.39 -19.84 24.44
C HIS A 344 16.00 -18.58 23.79
N ASN A 345 15.33 -17.43 23.84
CA ASN A 345 15.73 -16.14 23.23
C ASN A 345 16.08 -16.17 21.72
N ASN A 346 15.95 -17.31 21.03
CA ASN A 346 16.04 -17.43 19.57
C ASN A 346 14.92 -16.65 18.85
N LEU A 347 15.07 -15.33 18.77
CA LEU A 347 14.23 -14.42 18.02
C LEU A 347 15.07 -13.73 16.95
N PHE A 348 14.73 -13.99 15.69
CA PHE A 348 15.41 -13.44 14.52
C PHE A 348 14.49 -12.42 13.85
N ILE A 349 14.76 -11.14 14.04
CA ILE A 349 13.96 -10.07 13.42
C ILE A 349 14.66 -9.52 12.18
N VAL A 350 13.87 -9.21 11.16
CA VAL A 350 14.29 -8.51 9.95
C VAL A 350 13.43 -7.27 9.81
N GLY A 351 14.04 -6.12 9.57
CA GLY A 351 13.29 -4.89 9.40
C GLY A 351 14.10 -3.74 8.83
N ASP A 352 13.37 -2.70 8.44
CA ASP A 352 13.91 -1.41 8.04
C ASP A 352 13.09 -0.29 8.67
N ASP A 353 13.64 0.39 9.68
CA ASP A 353 13.01 1.55 10.30
C ASP A 353 12.74 2.70 9.32
N TRP A 354 13.42 2.73 8.17
CA TRP A 354 13.18 3.70 7.09
C TRP A 354 11.92 3.36 6.25
N GLN A 355 11.38 2.14 6.36
CA GLN A 355 10.19 1.67 5.62
C GLN A 355 8.90 1.65 6.46
N SER A 356 8.95 2.05 7.74
CA SER A 356 7.80 2.03 8.64
C SER A 356 6.71 3.04 8.23
N ILE A 357 5.68 2.57 7.52
CA ILE A 357 4.55 3.38 7.05
C ILE A 357 3.24 3.14 7.82
N TYR A 358 3.17 2.12 8.68
CA TYR A 358 1.95 1.73 9.39
C TYR A 358 1.75 2.40 10.76
N GLY A 359 2.38 3.55 11.03
CA GLY A 359 2.27 4.27 12.31
C GLY A 359 0.82 4.61 12.72
N PHE A 360 -0.07 4.83 11.74
CA PHE A 360 -1.51 5.03 11.97
C PHE A 360 -2.25 3.78 12.48
N ARG A 361 -1.64 2.59 12.39
CA ARG A 361 -2.09 1.32 12.99
C ARG A 361 -1.34 0.98 14.29
N GLY A 362 -0.61 1.93 14.86
CA GLY A 362 0.19 1.73 16.08
C GLY A 362 1.53 1.02 15.87
N ALA A 363 2.04 0.94 14.63
CA ALA A 363 3.41 0.49 14.39
C ALA A 363 4.42 1.43 15.09
N GLN A 364 5.43 0.85 15.72
CA GLN A 364 6.44 1.58 16.48
C GLN A 364 7.86 1.17 16.04
N PRO A 365 8.49 1.84 15.04
CA PRO A 365 9.84 1.48 14.58
C PRO A 365 10.91 1.58 15.68
N GLY A 366 10.67 2.38 16.72
CA GLY A 366 11.49 2.44 17.93
C GLY A 366 11.64 1.09 18.67
N LEU A 367 10.76 0.11 18.42
CA LEU A 367 10.88 -1.25 18.95
C LEU A 367 12.12 -2.00 18.42
N MET A 368 12.70 -1.61 17.27
CA MET A 368 14.01 -2.13 16.84
C MET A 368 15.12 -1.74 17.82
N ASN A 369 15.08 -0.52 18.36
CA ASN A 369 16.02 -0.10 19.41
C ASN A 369 15.70 -0.74 20.77
N GLU A 370 14.42 -1.03 21.06
CA GLU A 370 14.03 -1.79 22.26
C GLU A 370 14.50 -3.25 22.20
N PHE A 371 14.45 -3.89 21.02
CA PHE A 371 15.01 -5.23 20.81
C PHE A 371 16.49 -5.28 21.20
N LEU A 372 17.29 -4.29 20.79
CA LEU A 372 18.71 -4.20 21.16
C LEU A 372 18.96 -3.92 22.64
N ARG A 373 18.07 -3.19 23.32
CA ARG A 373 18.14 -3.02 24.79
C ARG A 373 17.75 -4.31 25.52
N ARG A 374 16.75 -5.02 25.00
CA ARG A 374 16.21 -6.25 25.60
C ARG A 374 17.11 -7.46 25.39
N PHE A 375 17.88 -7.48 24.29
CA PHE A 375 18.86 -8.51 23.94
C PHE A 375 20.22 -7.87 23.63
N PRO A 376 21.00 -7.45 24.65
CA PRO A 376 22.33 -6.86 24.44
C PRO A 376 23.31 -7.80 23.73
N GLU A 377 23.10 -9.11 23.82
CA GLU A 377 23.85 -10.17 23.16
C GLU A 377 23.48 -10.38 21.68
N ALA A 378 22.45 -9.68 21.17
CA ALA A 378 21.92 -9.94 19.85
C ALA A 378 22.92 -9.66 18.72
N LYS A 379 23.05 -10.64 17.81
CA LYS A 379 23.83 -10.46 16.59
C LYS A 379 23.16 -9.40 15.71
N LYS A 380 23.90 -8.37 15.34
CA LYS A 380 23.49 -7.36 14.36
C LYS A 380 24.08 -7.71 13.00
N VAL A 381 23.28 -7.65 11.95
CA VAL A 381 23.72 -7.80 10.56
C VAL A 381 23.06 -6.71 9.71
N PHE A 382 23.84 -6.05 8.85
CA PHE A 382 23.35 -4.98 7.99
C PHE A 382 23.31 -5.46 6.54
N LEU A 383 22.15 -5.39 5.89
CA LEU A 383 21.99 -5.68 4.46
C LEU A 383 21.88 -4.35 3.69
N GLU A 384 23.04 -3.74 3.42
CA GLU A 384 23.18 -2.40 2.83
C GLU A 384 23.11 -2.40 1.29
N CYS A 385 23.30 -3.56 0.66
CA CYS A 385 23.36 -3.71 -0.79
C CYS A 385 21.95 -3.88 -1.40
N ASN A 386 21.52 -2.97 -2.27
CA ASN A 386 20.23 -2.99 -2.97
C ASN A 386 20.36 -3.71 -4.33
N TYR A 387 19.54 -4.74 -4.54
CA TYR A 387 19.52 -5.58 -5.75
C TYR A 387 18.34 -5.28 -6.70
N ARG A 388 17.50 -4.30 -6.36
CA ARG A 388 16.24 -3.97 -7.05
C ARG A 388 16.33 -2.70 -7.90
N SER A 389 17.06 -1.69 -7.42
CA SER A 389 17.01 -0.33 -7.93
C SER A 389 18.36 0.15 -8.45
N HIS A 390 18.30 1.06 -9.42
CA HIS A 390 19.46 1.76 -9.97
C HIS A 390 20.12 2.70 -8.94
N ASP A 391 21.40 3.02 -9.10
CA ASP A 391 22.14 3.85 -8.15
C ASP A 391 21.52 5.24 -7.98
N LEU A 392 21.11 5.91 -9.06
CA LEU A 392 20.41 7.21 -9.01
C LEU A 392 19.12 7.17 -8.19
N ILE A 393 18.37 6.06 -8.26
CA ILE A 393 17.14 5.86 -7.48
C ILE A 393 17.48 5.59 -6.00
N VAL A 394 18.52 4.80 -5.74
CA VAL A 394 19.03 4.53 -4.38
C VAL A 394 19.56 5.80 -3.73
N ASP A 395 20.30 6.62 -4.46
CA ASP A 395 20.87 7.89 -4.03
C ASP A 395 19.77 8.93 -3.76
N LEU A 396 18.78 9.06 -4.65
CA LEU A 396 17.65 9.95 -4.44
C LEU A 396 16.84 9.55 -3.19
N GLY A 397 16.52 8.26 -3.06
CA GLY A 397 15.84 7.73 -1.87
C GLY A 397 16.66 7.97 -0.59
N SER A 398 17.97 7.76 -0.65
CA SER A 398 18.91 8.01 0.46
C SER A 398 19.01 9.50 0.81
N ARG A 399 18.95 10.41 -0.17
CA ARG A 399 18.94 11.86 0.09
C ARG A 399 17.63 12.30 0.75
N ILE A 400 16.49 11.80 0.29
CA ILE A 400 15.17 12.13 0.85
C ILE A 400 15.05 11.62 2.29
N ILE A 401 15.37 10.34 2.56
CA ILE A 401 15.18 9.74 3.87
C ILE A 401 16.05 10.38 4.97
N ASN A 402 17.24 10.86 4.60
CA ASN A 402 18.16 11.57 5.51
C ASN A 402 17.71 13.00 5.87
N LEU A 403 16.60 13.50 5.31
CA LEU A 403 15.96 14.76 5.76
C LEU A 403 15.10 14.56 7.01
N ASN A 404 14.79 13.31 7.39
CA ASN A 404 13.97 13.03 8.56
C ASN A 404 14.69 13.38 9.87
N ALA A 405 14.03 14.17 10.72
CA ALA A 405 14.48 14.38 12.09
C ALA A 405 14.08 13.18 12.98
N GLY A 406 15.04 12.59 13.71
CA GLY A 406 14.76 11.58 14.73
C GLY A 406 15.86 10.54 14.91
N HIS A 407 15.57 9.53 15.74
CA HIS A 407 16.47 8.41 16.03
C HIS A 407 16.27 7.25 15.04
N GLN A 408 16.57 7.49 13.77
CA GLN A 408 16.69 6.42 12.77
C GLN A 408 17.95 5.59 13.06
N ILE A 409 17.94 4.31 12.69
CA ILE A 409 19.12 3.45 12.73
C ILE A 409 20.03 3.86 11.55
N PRO A 410 21.27 4.33 11.79
CA PRO A 410 22.19 4.68 10.72
C PRO A 410 22.56 3.43 9.93
N LYS A 411 22.43 3.53 8.61
CA LYS A 411 22.86 2.52 7.64
C LYS A 411 23.22 3.22 6.34
N ARG A 412 24.15 2.65 5.58
CA ARG A 412 24.43 3.05 4.20
C ARG A 412 23.59 2.18 3.28
N VAL A 413 23.20 2.70 2.12
CA VAL A 413 22.56 1.91 1.06
C VAL A 413 23.34 2.14 -0.22
N THR A 414 23.67 1.05 -0.93
CA THR A 414 24.43 1.08 -2.19
C THR A 414 23.80 0.13 -3.20
N ALA A 415 23.68 0.52 -4.46
CA ALA A 415 23.25 -0.40 -5.51
C ALA A 415 24.28 -1.52 -5.73
N HIS A 416 23.83 -2.75 -5.98
CA HIS A 416 24.69 -3.92 -6.21
C HIS A 416 25.52 -3.82 -7.50
N ARG A 417 25.00 -3.10 -8.49
CA ARG A 417 25.65 -2.84 -9.77
C ARG A 417 25.37 -1.40 -10.18
N ASP A 418 26.34 -0.83 -10.87
CA ASP A 418 26.17 0.30 -11.76
C ASP A 418 25.31 -0.18 -12.96
N MET A 419 23.99 0.02 -12.86
CA MET A 419 22.98 -0.65 -13.71
C MET A 419 22.69 0.14 -15.01
N SER A 420 23.74 0.66 -15.67
CA SER A 420 23.76 1.48 -16.91
C SER A 420 23.46 2.99 -16.77
N GLN A 421 23.99 3.81 -17.69
CA GLN A 421 23.83 5.27 -17.67
C GLN A 421 22.41 5.75 -18.06
N ASP A 422 21.51 4.84 -18.40
CA ASP A 422 20.20 5.13 -19.01
C ASP A 422 19.05 5.28 -18.00
N ALA A 423 19.33 5.20 -16.70
CA ALA A 423 18.32 5.35 -15.65
C ALA A 423 17.93 6.83 -15.43
N ILE A 424 16.86 7.27 -16.08
CA ILE A 424 16.37 8.65 -15.95
C ILE A 424 15.34 8.74 -14.82
N THR A 425 15.56 9.65 -13.87
CA THR A 425 14.51 10.13 -12.97
C THR A 425 14.02 11.48 -13.45
N GLN A 426 12.71 11.61 -13.72
CA GLN A 426 12.10 12.86 -14.20
C GLN A 426 11.14 13.41 -13.16
N ILE A 427 11.04 14.73 -13.08
CA ILE A 427 9.99 15.45 -12.35
C ILE A 427 9.24 16.26 -13.39
N VAL A 428 7.94 16.00 -13.54
CA VAL A 428 7.07 16.68 -14.49
C VAL A 428 6.06 17.50 -13.70
N THR A 429 5.90 18.77 -14.08
CA THR A 429 4.86 19.65 -13.52
C THR A 429 3.78 19.83 -14.56
N VAL A 430 2.52 19.65 -14.16
CA VAL A 430 1.33 19.80 -15.00
C VAL A 430 0.37 20.81 -14.34
N HIS A 431 -0.62 21.30 -15.10
CA HIS A 431 -1.54 22.33 -14.64
C HIS A 431 -2.80 21.77 -13.97
N SER A 432 -3.07 20.46 -14.05
CA SER A 432 -4.21 19.80 -13.40
C SER A 432 -4.04 18.28 -13.25
N ASP A 433 -4.76 17.68 -12.30
CA ASP A 433 -4.82 16.23 -12.07
C ASP A 433 -5.30 15.45 -13.31
N THR A 434 -6.22 16.04 -14.11
CA THR A 434 -6.67 15.44 -15.38
C THR A 434 -5.57 15.45 -16.45
N GLU A 435 -4.70 16.47 -16.44
CA GLU A 435 -3.52 16.53 -17.29
C GLU A 435 -2.44 15.55 -16.80
N GLU A 436 -2.25 15.39 -15.48
CA GLU A 436 -1.37 14.38 -14.89
C GLU A 436 -1.74 12.97 -15.38
N ALA A 437 -3.02 12.60 -15.26
CA ALA A 437 -3.50 11.29 -15.65
C ALA A 437 -3.33 11.00 -17.16
N ARG A 438 -3.62 11.98 -18.01
CA ARG A 438 -3.41 11.87 -19.47
C ARG A 438 -1.94 11.84 -19.86
N PHE A 439 -1.11 12.64 -19.19
CA PHE A 439 0.34 12.62 -19.37
C PHE A 439 0.89 11.24 -19.04
N VAL A 440 0.51 10.66 -17.88
CA VAL A 440 0.91 9.30 -17.48
C VAL A 440 0.44 8.26 -18.50
N ALA A 441 -0.82 8.26 -18.94
CA ALA A 441 -1.30 7.30 -19.95
C ALA A 441 -0.54 7.40 -21.30
N SER A 442 -0.25 8.63 -21.75
CA SER A 442 0.57 8.90 -22.92
C SER A 442 2.01 8.39 -22.75
N GLU A 443 2.62 8.67 -21.59
CA GLU A 443 4.01 8.31 -21.30
C GLU A 443 4.21 6.80 -21.13
N LEU A 444 3.27 6.11 -20.50
CA LEU A 444 3.24 4.64 -20.43
C LEU A 444 3.21 4.02 -21.83
N THR A 445 2.38 4.56 -22.73
CA THR A 445 2.31 4.10 -24.13
C THR A 445 3.61 4.38 -24.88
N ARG A 446 4.19 5.56 -24.69
CA ARG A 446 5.46 5.97 -25.31
C ARG A 446 6.61 5.04 -24.87
N LEU A 447 6.82 4.90 -23.56
CA LEU A 447 7.86 4.06 -22.98
C LEU A 447 7.69 2.59 -23.36
N ARG A 448 6.47 2.06 -23.36
CA ARG A 448 6.19 0.69 -23.80
C ARG A 448 6.66 0.45 -25.25
N ASN A 449 6.34 1.37 -26.15
CA ASN A 449 6.66 1.25 -27.57
C ASN A 449 8.15 1.46 -27.86
N GLU A 450 8.80 2.41 -27.19
CA GLU A 450 10.22 2.71 -27.39
C GLU A 450 11.15 1.65 -26.76
N LEU A 451 10.81 1.15 -25.57
CA LEU A 451 11.66 0.23 -24.80
C LEU A 451 11.25 -1.25 -24.97
N GLY A 452 10.19 -1.55 -25.74
CA GLY A 452 9.71 -2.91 -25.97
C GLY A 452 9.15 -3.60 -24.74
N MET A 453 8.67 -2.83 -23.75
CA MET A 453 8.19 -3.33 -22.46
C MET A 453 6.77 -3.91 -22.54
N THR A 454 6.33 -4.57 -21.48
CA THR A 454 4.95 -5.03 -21.30
C THR A 454 4.20 -4.12 -20.33
N TRP A 455 2.86 -4.16 -20.34
CA TRP A 455 2.06 -3.39 -19.38
C TRP A 455 2.33 -3.80 -17.91
N ASN A 456 2.82 -5.02 -17.67
CA ASN A 456 3.16 -5.52 -16.33
C ASN A 456 4.45 -4.92 -15.75
N ASP A 457 5.26 -4.23 -16.56
CA ASP A 457 6.50 -3.60 -16.12
C ASP A 457 6.28 -2.19 -15.54
N PHE A 458 5.04 -1.69 -15.60
CA PHE A 458 4.67 -0.35 -15.14
C PHE A 458 3.83 -0.41 -13.85
N ALA A 459 3.98 0.60 -13.00
CA ALA A 459 3.15 0.80 -11.81
C ALA A 459 2.92 2.30 -11.58
N VAL A 460 1.66 2.69 -11.35
CA VAL A 460 1.28 4.05 -10.94
C VAL A 460 1.03 4.03 -9.43
N LEU A 461 1.77 4.85 -8.69
CA LEU A 461 1.68 4.93 -7.23
C LEU A 461 1.17 6.31 -6.81
N TYR A 462 0.10 6.33 -6.03
CA TYR A 462 -0.56 7.54 -5.53
C TYR A 462 -0.75 7.50 -4.01
N ARG A 463 -0.99 8.66 -3.39
CA ARG A 463 -1.01 8.79 -1.92
C ARG A 463 -2.33 8.32 -1.30
N THR A 464 -3.44 8.44 -2.02
CA THR A 464 -4.80 8.10 -1.57
C THR A 464 -5.61 7.45 -2.69
N ASN A 465 -6.49 6.49 -2.36
CA ASN A 465 -7.28 5.78 -3.36
C ASN A 465 -8.22 6.69 -4.17
N ILE A 466 -8.59 7.87 -3.65
CA ILE A 466 -9.42 8.85 -4.39
C ILE A 466 -8.73 9.30 -5.69
N GLN A 467 -7.39 9.30 -5.72
CA GLN A 467 -6.61 9.67 -6.91
C GLN A 467 -6.68 8.60 -8.02
N SER A 468 -7.00 7.33 -7.71
CA SER A 468 -6.99 6.25 -8.71
C SER A 468 -7.90 6.56 -9.89
N ARG A 469 -9.08 7.11 -9.60
CA ARG A 469 -10.17 7.33 -10.57
C ARG A 469 -9.73 8.09 -11.82
N LEU A 470 -8.94 9.16 -11.68
CA LEU A 470 -8.50 9.95 -12.85
C LEU A 470 -7.53 9.16 -13.73
N PHE A 471 -6.64 8.36 -13.13
CA PHE A 471 -5.79 7.43 -13.87
C PHE A 471 -6.61 6.29 -14.50
N GLU A 472 -7.58 5.71 -13.79
CA GLU A 472 -8.48 4.67 -14.33
C GLU A 472 -9.25 5.19 -15.57
N GLU A 473 -9.79 6.42 -15.52
CA GLU A 473 -10.45 7.08 -16.66
C GLU A 473 -9.46 7.31 -17.82
N ALA A 474 -8.27 7.89 -17.57
CA ALA A 474 -7.29 8.19 -18.62
C ALA A 474 -6.64 6.94 -19.25
N LEU A 475 -6.45 5.87 -18.48
CA LEU A 475 -5.95 4.57 -18.99
C LEU A 475 -7.01 3.87 -19.83
N ALA A 476 -8.28 3.92 -19.42
CA ALA A 476 -9.41 3.39 -20.21
C ALA A 476 -9.60 4.16 -21.53
N ASP A 477 -9.54 5.50 -21.52
CA ASP A 477 -9.60 6.34 -22.72
C ASP A 477 -8.46 6.05 -23.73
N ALA A 478 -7.35 5.49 -23.26
CA ALA A 478 -6.17 5.13 -24.04
C ALA A 478 -6.09 3.63 -24.42
N ASP A 479 -7.14 2.84 -24.14
CA ASP A 479 -7.18 1.38 -24.32
C ASP A 479 -6.03 0.62 -23.60
N ILE A 480 -5.54 1.16 -22.46
CA ILE A 480 -4.46 0.57 -21.66
C ILE A 480 -5.07 -0.35 -20.59
N PRO A 481 -4.75 -1.66 -20.58
CA PRO A 481 -5.21 -2.56 -19.52
C PRO A 481 -4.50 -2.23 -18.21
N TYR A 482 -5.26 -2.13 -17.13
CA TYR A 482 -4.77 -1.80 -15.79
C TYR A 482 -5.38 -2.71 -14.71
N HIS A 483 -4.74 -2.75 -13.55
CA HIS A 483 -5.23 -3.46 -12.37
C HIS A 483 -4.99 -2.60 -11.12
N VAL A 484 -6.05 -2.27 -10.39
CA VAL A 484 -5.98 -1.50 -9.14
C VAL A 484 -5.69 -2.42 -7.96
N VAL A 485 -4.63 -2.14 -7.19
CA VAL A 485 -4.25 -2.95 -6.02
C VAL A 485 -4.79 -2.30 -4.74
N GLY A 486 -5.94 -2.77 -4.27
CA GLY A 486 -6.57 -2.28 -3.04
C GLY A 486 -7.99 -2.83 -2.88
N ASP A 487 -8.72 -2.34 -1.87
CA ASP A 487 -10.15 -2.60 -1.77
C ASP A 487 -10.89 -1.89 -2.91
N LYS A 488 -11.42 -2.70 -3.83
CA LYS A 488 -12.53 -2.44 -4.77
C LYS A 488 -12.36 -1.28 -5.74
N HIS A 489 -12.65 -1.55 -7.02
CA HIS A 489 -12.74 -0.51 -8.04
C HIS A 489 -13.70 0.61 -7.62
N PHE A 490 -13.55 1.83 -8.16
CA PHE A 490 -14.44 2.95 -7.81
C PHE A 490 -15.94 2.56 -7.86
N TYR A 491 -16.34 1.82 -8.90
CA TYR A 491 -17.71 1.32 -9.10
C TYR A 491 -18.13 0.16 -8.16
N GLU A 492 -17.19 -0.52 -7.53
CA GLU A 492 -17.43 -1.61 -6.57
C GLU A 492 -17.47 -1.14 -5.11
N SER A 493 -16.98 0.08 -4.83
CA SER A 493 -17.06 0.71 -3.51
C SER A 493 -18.49 0.62 -2.97
N PRO A 494 -18.72 0.21 -1.70
CA PRO A 494 -20.07 0.03 -1.16
C PRO A 494 -20.96 1.26 -1.33
N ASP A 495 -20.41 2.46 -1.13
CA ASP A 495 -21.15 3.72 -1.24
C ASP A 495 -21.52 4.05 -2.69
N VAL A 496 -20.59 3.84 -3.62
CA VAL A 496 -20.83 4.04 -5.06
C VAL A 496 -21.83 3.01 -5.58
N LYS A 497 -21.72 1.75 -5.14
CA LYS A 497 -22.68 0.70 -5.48
C LYS A 497 -24.08 1.03 -4.97
N ILE A 498 -24.24 1.58 -3.76
CA ILE A 498 -25.55 2.05 -3.27
C ILE A 498 -26.12 3.17 -4.15
N ILE A 499 -25.30 4.11 -4.61
CA ILE A 499 -25.74 5.18 -5.52
C ILE A 499 -26.13 4.63 -6.90
N LEU A 500 -25.34 3.69 -7.44
CA LEU A 500 -25.64 3.02 -8.71
C LEU A 500 -26.90 2.16 -8.63
N ASP A 501 -27.07 1.42 -7.54
CA ASP A 501 -28.27 0.62 -7.25
C ASP A 501 -29.50 1.56 -7.14
N TYR A 502 -29.38 2.74 -6.52
CA TYR A 502 -30.43 3.77 -6.57
C TYR A 502 -30.77 4.21 -8.00
N LEU A 503 -29.77 4.50 -8.83
CA LEU A 503 -29.99 4.89 -10.23
C LEU A 503 -30.61 3.75 -11.04
N ARG A 504 -30.22 2.49 -10.78
CA ARG A 504 -30.82 1.29 -11.41
C ARG A 504 -32.32 1.18 -11.11
N THR A 505 -32.77 1.47 -9.88
CA THR A 505 -34.21 1.49 -9.58
C THR A 505 -35.03 2.51 -10.39
N THR A 506 -34.39 3.50 -11.03
CA THR A 506 -35.10 4.42 -11.94
C THR A 506 -35.36 3.84 -13.33
N GLN A 507 -34.66 2.76 -13.70
CA GLN A 507 -34.79 2.06 -14.99
C GLN A 507 -35.51 0.72 -14.83
N ASP A 508 -35.22 -0.02 -13.76
CA ASP A 508 -35.86 -1.28 -13.42
C ASP A 508 -36.17 -1.33 -11.92
N THR A 509 -37.45 -1.31 -11.57
CA THR A 509 -37.94 -1.39 -10.19
C THR A 509 -38.16 -2.83 -9.71
N SER A 510 -37.93 -3.84 -10.56
CA SER A 510 -38.29 -5.24 -10.26
C SER A 510 -37.19 -6.05 -9.57
N ASP A 511 -35.92 -5.61 -9.63
CA ASP A 511 -34.77 -6.36 -9.08
C ASP A 511 -34.78 -6.44 -7.53
N PRO A 512 -35.04 -7.63 -6.93
CA PRO A 512 -35.07 -7.81 -5.48
C PRO A 512 -33.71 -7.64 -4.81
N THR A 513 -32.62 -7.90 -5.53
CA THR A 513 -31.26 -7.85 -5.00
C THR A 513 -30.81 -6.40 -4.77
N VAL A 514 -31.16 -5.53 -5.71
CA VAL A 514 -30.99 -4.07 -5.62
C VAL A 514 -31.81 -3.53 -4.45
N TRP A 515 -33.12 -3.82 -4.39
CA TRP A 515 -33.97 -3.35 -3.28
C TRP A 515 -33.49 -3.81 -1.91
N GLY A 516 -33.05 -5.06 -1.78
CA GLY A 516 -32.47 -5.61 -0.56
C GLY A 516 -31.28 -4.81 -0.01
N HIS A 517 -30.45 -4.25 -0.89
CA HIS A 517 -29.34 -3.38 -0.48
C HIS A 517 -29.78 -1.95 -0.12
N LEU A 518 -30.82 -1.42 -0.78
CA LEU A 518 -31.25 -0.02 -0.66
C LEU A 518 -32.23 0.24 0.49
N LEU A 519 -33.08 -0.72 0.85
CA LEU A 519 -34.19 -0.52 1.80
C LEU A 519 -33.77 0.21 3.07
N ASN A 520 -32.70 -0.25 3.70
CA ASN A 520 -32.19 0.31 4.95
C ASN A 520 -30.88 1.11 4.76
N ARG A 521 -30.61 1.61 3.55
CA ARG A 521 -29.45 2.47 3.22
C ARG A 521 -29.90 3.70 2.40
N PRO A 522 -29.93 4.92 2.97
CA PRO A 522 -29.69 5.26 4.38
C PRO A 522 -30.67 4.57 5.34
N LYS A 523 -30.30 4.53 6.63
CA LYS A 523 -31.03 3.82 7.70
C LYS A 523 -32.47 4.33 7.82
N ARG A 524 -33.45 3.50 7.45
CA ARG A 524 -34.90 3.77 7.51
C ARG A 524 -35.60 3.03 8.66
N TYR A 525 -34.83 2.35 9.52
CA TYR A 525 -35.33 1.54 10.63
C TYR A 525 -36.25 0.38 10.20
N ILE A 526 -36.10 -0.08 8.95
CA ILE A 526 -36.81 -1.24 8.43
C ILE A 526 -36.26 -2.51 9.12
N PRO A 527 -37.12 -3.38 9.69
CA PRO A 527 -36.71 -4.62 10.33
C PRO A 527 -35.97 -5.58 9.39
N ILE A 528 -34.99 -6.34 9.91
CA ILE A 528 -34.11 -7.19 9.11
C ILE A 528 -34.85 -8.37 8.44
N ASP A 529 -35.92 -8.86 9.08
CA ASP A 529 -36.86 -9.85 8.55
C ASP A 529 -37.51 -9.34 7.26
N VAL A 530 -38.01 -8.10 7.27
CA VAL A 530 -38.62 -7.48 6.08
C VAL A 530 -37.59 -7.31 4.96
N VAL A 531 -36.36 -6.87 5.28
CA VAL A 531 -35.28 -6.73 4.27
C VAL A 531 -34.94 -8.08 3.62
N HIS A 532 -34.88 -9.15 4.40
CA HIS A 532 -34.64 -10.50 3.88
C HIS A 532 -35.79 -11.01 3.00
N GLU A 533 -37.04 -10.75 3.35
CA GLU A 533 -38.19 -11.14 2.52
C GLU A 533 -38.15 -10.45 1.15
N VAL A 534 -37.79 -9.16 1.07
CA VAL A 534 -37.68 -8.45 -0.22
C VAL A 534 -36.62 -9.08 -1.13
N GLN A 535 -35.47 -9.48 -0.56
CA GLN A 535 -34.38 -10.11 -1.29
C GLN A 535 -34.78 -11.45 -1.95
N HIS A 536 -35.79 -12.14 -1.42
CA HIS A 536 -36.16 -13.49 -1.86
C HIS A 536 -37.55 -13.56 -2.53
N GLY A 537 -38.43 -12.58 -2.29
CA GLY A 537 -39.82 -12.56 -2.75
C GLY A 537 -40.20 -11.39 -3.68
N GLY A 538 -39.28 -10.46 -3.97
CA GLY A 538 -39.59 -9.30 -4.81
C GLY A 538 -40.43 -8.23 -4.11
N TRP A 539 -40.70 -7.13 -4.82
CA TRP A 539 -41.46 -6.00 -4.28
C TRP A 539 -42.90 -6.37 -3.89
N GLU A 540 -43.51 -7.33 -4.60
CA GLU A 540 -44.88 -7.79 -4.35
C GLU A 540 -45.05 -8.45 -2.98
N ALA A 541 -44.04 -9.19 -2.50
CA ALA A 541 -44.02 -9.76 -1.15
C ALA A 541 -44.04 -8.67 -0.06
N VAL A 542 -43.42 -7.50 -0.31
CA VAL A 542 -43.37 -6.37 0.61
C VAL A 542 -44.74 -5.72 0.77
N VAL A 543 -45.45 -5.50 -0.34
CA VAL A 543 -46.80 -4.91 -0.35
C VAL A 543 -47.83 -5.87 0.29
N ALA A 544 -47.55 -7.18 0.26
CA ALA A 544 -48.32 -8.21 0.95
C ALA A 544 -47.97 -8.36 2.45
N HIS A 545 -46.80 -7.88 2.89
CA HIS A 545 -46.31 -8.16 4.25
C HIS A 545 -47.12 -7.41 5.34
N PRO A 546 -47.55 -8.07 6.44
CA PRO A 546 -48.46 -7.48 7.42
C PRO A 546 -47.98 -6.21 8.14
N LYS A 547 -46.67 -5.96 8.20
CA LYS A 547 -46.09 -4.75 8.82
C LYS A 547 -45.91 -3.57 7.85
N CYS A 548 -46.28 -3.73 6.58
CA CYS A 548 -46.15 -2.71 5.54
C CYS A 548 -47.48 -2.03 5.15
N ARG A 549 -48.58 -2.36 5.85
CA ARG A 549 -49.90 -1.71 5.75
C ARG A 549 -50.14 -0.75 6.91
#